data_AF-A0A3C1NA76-F1
#
_entry.id   AF-A0A3C1NA76-F1
#
_cell.length_a   1.000
_cell.length_b   1.000
_cell.length_c   1.000
_cell.angle_alpha   90.00
_cell.angle_beta   90.00
_cell.angle_gamma   90.00
#
_symmetry.space_group_name_H-M   'P 1'
#
loop_
_entity.id
_entity.type
_entity.pdbx_description
1 polymer ?
#
loop_
_entity_poly.entity_id
_entity_poly.type
_entity_poly.pdbx_seq_one_letter_code
_entity_poly.pdbx_strand_id
1 'polypeptide(L)'
;MKTAVALPGAKLGKGRHVKQRSIAGLSSNGMLCSSEELGLDDNSSGILWLNDDAAVGRSLNNHLGLDDVLLDIELTPNRGDCLSIVGIAREVSALTGMPLTPPIVPITRARHRQSIPIVLENPEDCPRWVG
;
A
#
# COMPACT_ATOMS: atom_id res chain seq x y z
N MET A 1 -1.22 17.64 -10.99
CA MET A 1 -2.01 16.49 -11.48
C MET A 1 -1.12 15.56 -12.28
N LYS A 2 -0.82 14.39 -11.70
CA LYS A 2 0.05 13.37 -12.26
C LYS A 2 -0.73 12.05 -12.35
N THR A 3 -0.44 11.23 -13.35
CA THR A 3 -1.21 10.01 -13.62
C THR A 3 -0.34 8.97 -14.32
N ALA A 4 -0.80 7.72 -14.32
CA ALA A 4 -0.22 6.63 -15.08
C ALA A 4 -0.57 6.77 -16.57
N VAL A 5 0.45 6.80 -17.42
CA VAL A 5 0.28 6.79 -18.89
C VAL A 5 0.86 5.51 -19.48
N ALA A 6 0.04 4.80 -20.24
CA ALA A 6 0.50 3.69 -21.07
C ALA A 6 0.82 4.23 -22.48
N LEU A 7 2.09 4.14 -22.85
CA LEU A 7 2.59 4.56 -24.16
C LEU A 7 2.32 3.48 -25.24
N PRO A 8 2.33 3.83 -26.54
CA PRO A 8 2.21 2.86 -27.61
C PRO A 8 3.26 1.75 -27.47
N GLY A 9 2.82 0.49 -27.57
CA GLY A 9 3.64 -0.69 -27.32
C GLY A 9 3.53 -1.25 -25.90
N ALA A 10 2.95 -0.50 -24.95
CA ALA A 10 2.70 -1.00 -23.59
C ALA A 10 1.72 -2.19 -23.61
N LYS A 11 1.98 -3.17 -22.74
CA LYS A 11 1.10 -4.30 -22.47
C LYS A 11 0.48 -4.09 -21.09
N LEU A 12 -0.84 -4.10 -21.02
CA LEU A 12 -1.62 -3.96 -19.80
C LEU A 12 -2.21 -5.31 -19.37
N GLY A 13 -2.85 -5.31 -18.20
CA GLY A 13 -3.59 -6.47 -17.69
C GLY A 13 -4.61 -7.01 -18.71
N LYS A 14 -4.99 -8.28 -18.55
CA LYS A 14 -5.95 -8.98 -19.42
C LYS A 14 -5.52 -9.00 -20.91
N GLY A 15 -4.23 -8.86 -21.22
CA GLY A 15 -3.66 -8.99 -22.58
C GLY A 15 -3.86 -7.77 -23.48
N ARG A 16 -4.22 -6.61 -22.93
CA ARG A 16 -4.52 -5.40 -23.73
C ARG A 16 -3.24 -4.70 -24.18
N HIS A 17 -3.16 -4.37 -25.48
CA HIS A 17 -2.03 -3.66 -26.08
C HIS A 17 -2.40 -2.23 -26.44
N VAL A 18 -1.56 -1.27 -26.02
CA VAL A 18 -1.77 0.15 -26.38
C VAL A 18 -1.16 0.44 -27.74
N LYS A 19 -1.97 1.01 -28.64
CA LYS A 19 -1.57 1.45 -29.98
C LYS A 19 -2.01 2.88 -30.20
N GLN A 20 -1.29 3.58 -31.08
CA GLN A 20 -1.73 4.88 -31.57
C GLN A 20 -3.04 4.72 -32.33
N ARG A 21 -4.04 5.57 -32.04
CA ARG A 21 -5.35 5.54 -32.71
C ARG A 21 -5.97 6.93 -32.79
N SER A 22 -6.85 7.12 -33.77
CA SER A 22 -7.71 8.31 -33.84
C SER A 22 -8.98 8.09 -33.03
N ILE A 23 -9.34 9.03 -32.18
CA ILE A 23 -10.57 9.04 -31.39
C ILE A 23 -11.29 10.34 -31.70
N ALA A 24 -12.53 10.25 -32.21
CA ALA A 24 -13.32 11.41 -32.61
C ALA A 24 -12.58 12.39 -33.56
N GLY A 25 -11.72 11.87 -34.44
CA GLY A 25 -10.93 12.65 -35.39
C GLY A 25 -9.62 13.21 -34.84
N LEU A 26 -9.33 13.04 -33.55
CA LEU A 26 -8.09 13.49 -32.90
C LEU A 26 -7.12 12.32 -32.69
N SER A 27 -5.84 12.55 -32.95
CA SER A 27 -4.79 11.55 -32.74
C SER A 27 -4.49 11.36 -31.25
N SER A 28 -4.54 10.11 -30.78
CA SER A 28 -4.15 9.72 -29.43
C SER A 28 -2.91 8.84 -29.45
N ASN A 29 -1.85 9.30 -28.76
CA ASN A 29 -0.54 8.68 -28.69
C ASN A 29 -0.30 7.93 -27.37
N GLY A 30 -1.36 7.38 -26.79
CA GLY A 30 -1.28 6.67 -25.51
C GLY A 30 -2.63 6.64 -24.82
N MET A 31 -2.62 6.27 -23.55
CA MET A 31 -3.83 6.14 -22.75
C MET A 31 -3.51 6.43 -21.28
N LEU A 32 -4.35 7.23 -20.64
CA LEU A 32 -4.34 7.38 -19.18
C LEU A 32 -5.04 6.16 -18.59
N CYS A 33 -4.44 5.54 -17.58
CA CYS A 33 -4.91 4.27 -17.06
C CYS A 33 -5.72 4.43 -15.77
N SER A 34 -6.77 3.62 -15.63
CA SER A 34 -7.43 3.37 -14.33
C SER A 34 -6.68 2.32 -13.51
N SER A 35 -7.02 2.20 -12.21
CA SER A 35 -6.46 1.13 -11.36
C SER A 35 -6.84 -0.26 -11.86
N GLU A 36 -8.07 -0.44 -12.36
CA GLU A 36 -8.54 -1.70 -12.93
C GLU A 36 -7.75 -2.12 -14.18
N GLU A 37 -7.48 -1.16 -15.08
CA GLU A 37 -6.72 -1.42 -16.30
C GLU A 37 -5.26 -1.80 -16.03
N LEU A 38 -4.74 -1.38 -14.87
CA LEU A 38 -3.41 -1.74 -14.37
C LEU A 38 -3.41 -3.03 -13.56
N GLY A 39 -4.59 -3.60 -13.25
CA GLY A 39 -4.72 -4.80 -12.42
C GLY A 39 -4.46 -4.55 -10.94
N LEU A 40 -4.63 -3.30 -10.47
CA LEU A 40 -4.44 -2.92 -9.06
C LEU A 40 -5.72 -3.03 -8.23
N ASP A 41 -6.87 -2.99 -8.88
CA ASP A 41 -8.20 -3.03 -8.27
C ASP A 41 -9.15 -3.79 -9.21
N ASP A 42 -10.18 -4.40 -8.66
CA ASP A 42 -11.20 -5.11 -9.43
C ASP A 42 -12.25 -4.16 -9.99
N ASN A 43 -12.51 -3.02 -9.34
CA ASN A 43 -13.55 -2.06 -9.75
C ASN A 43 -13.11 -0.62 -9.54
N SER A 44 -12.63 0.04 -10.59
CA SER A 44 -12.28 1.48 -10.54
C SER A 44 -13.04 2.28 -11.59
N SER A 45 -13.71 3.36 -11.19
CA SER A 45 -14.55 4.18 -12.07
C SER A 45 -13.82 5.33 -12.78
N GLY A 46 -12.50 5.42 -12.71
CA GLY A 46 -11.76 6.55 -13.30
C GLY A 46 -10.24 6.38 -13.37
N ILE A 47 -9.59 7.43 -13.87
CA ILE A 47 -8.13 7.50 -14.05
C ILE A 47 -7.43 7.43 -12.69
N LEU A 48 -6.33 6.67 -12.61
CA LEU A 48 -5.47 6.65 -11.43
C LEU A 48 -4.73 7.99 -11.31
N TRP A 49 -5.07 8.73 -10.26
CA TRP A 49 -4.36 9.97 -9.88
C TRP A 49 -3.22 9.65 -8.92
N LEU A 50 -2.05 10.19 -9.23
CA LEU A 50 -0.86 10.08 -8.41
C LEU A 50 -0.65 11.35 -7.59
N ASN A 51 0.03 11.20 -6.46
CA ASN A 51 0.47 12.31 -5.64
C ASN A 51 1.40 13.26 -6.42
N ASP A 52 1.44 14.53 -6.02
CA ASP A 52 2.21 15.55 -6.72
C ASP A 52 3.73 15.37 -6.60
N ASP A 53 4.22 14.46 -5.76
CA ASP A 53 5.62 14.07 -5.65
C ASP A 53 6.04 13.00 -6.68
N ALA A 54 5.09 12.41 -7.42
CA ALA A 54 5.40 11.38 -8.41
C ALA A 54 6.37 11.89 -9.52
N ALA A 55 7.48 11.21 -9.75
CA ALA A 55 8.44 11.64 -10.77
C ALA A 55 7.93 11.32 -12.18
N VAL A 56 7.74 12.35 -13.03
CA VAL A 56 7.27 12.18 -14.41
C VAL A 56 8.31 11.42 -15.24
N GLY A 57 7.86 10.46 -16.05
CA GLY A 57 8.74 9.63 -16.89
C GLY A 57 9.34 8.42 -16.16
N ARG A 58 9.15 8.30 -14.84
CA ARG A 58 9.54 7.10 -14.08
C ARG A 58 8.56 5.96 -14.33
N SER A 59 9.06 4.73 -14.35
CA SER A 59 8.23 3.52 -14.37
C SER A 59 7.25 3.52 -13.19
N LEU A 60 5.98 3.25 -13.47
CA LEU A 60 4.94 3.17 -12.45
C LEU A 60 5.22 2.04 -11.44
N ASN A 61 5.71 0.89 -11.92
CA ASN A 61 6.06 -0.24 -11.06
C ASN A 61 7.10 0.17 -10.01
N ASN A 62 8.09 0.95 -10.40
CA ASN A 62 9.14 1.43 -9.49
C ASN A 62 8.67 2.57 -8.58
N HIS A 63 7.60 3.27 -8.95
CA HIS A 63 7.03 4.35 -8.13
C HIS A 63 6.14 3.78 -7.04
N LEU A 64 5.30 2.79 -7.38
CA LEU A 64 4.36 2.16 -6.46
C LEU A 64 4.94 0.92 -5.75
N GLY A 65 6.13 0.45 -6.14
CA GLY A 65 6.75 -0.75 -5.56
C GLY A 65 6.04 -2.04 -5.95
N LEU A 66 5.57 -2.15 -7.20
CA LEU A 66 4.74 -3.28 -7.65
C LEU A 66 5.52 -4.57 -7.95
N ASP A 67 6.86 -4.51 -7.96
CA ASP A 67 7.71 -5.69 -8.04
C ASP A 67 7.88 -6.28 -6.63
N ASP A 68 6.78 -6.79 -6.10
CA ASP A 68 6.65 -7.29 -4.73
C ASP A 68 5.80 -8.57 -4.71
N VAL A 69 5.84 -9.29 -3.59
CA VAL A 69 5.17 -10.57 -3.40
C VAL A 69 4.18 -10.52 -2.23
N LEU A 70 2.98 -11.06 -2.47
CA LEU A 70 2.02 -11.28 -1.40
C LEU A 70 2.23 -12.68 -0.82
N LEU A 71 2.64 -12.75 0.44
CA LEU A 71 2.74 -13.99 1.20
C LEU A 71 1.49 -14.17 2.07
N ASP A 72 0.70 -15.19 1.76
CA ASP A 72 -0.41 -15.62 2.60
C ASP A 72 0.08 -16.73 3.55
N ILE A 73 -0.09 -16.52 4.86
CA ILE A 73 0.50 -17.35 5.91
C ILE A 73 -0.59 -17.78 6.87
N GLU A 74 -0.86 -19.08 6.91
CA GLU A 74 -1.73 -19.68 7.93
C GLU A 74 -0.96 -19.84 9.25
N LEU A 75 -1.49 -19.24 10.32
CA LEU A 75 -0.90 -19.28 11.65
C LEU A 75 -1.66 -20.23 12.57
N THR A 76 -0.92 -21.03 13.33
CA THR A 76 -1.48 -21.85 14.41
C THR A 76 -1.79 -20.99 15.64
N PRO A 77 -2.74 -21.40 16.52
CA PRO A 77 -3.18 -20.57 17.66
C PRO A 77 -2.08 -20.15 18.65
N ASN A 78 -0.97 -20.89 18.70
CA ASN A 78 0.17 -20.58 19.56
C ASN A 78 1.10 -19.48 19.03
N ARG A 79 0.87 -18.93 17.82
CA ARG A 79 1.72 -17.91 17.17
C ARG A 79 1.01 -16.56 17.00
N GLY A 80 0.26 -16.13 18.01
CA GLY A 80 -0.44 -14.84 17.99
C GLY A 80 0.50 -13.64 17.83
N ASP A 81 1.77 -13.76 18.20
CA ASP A 81 2.81 -12.77 17.97
C ASP A 81 3.10 -12.51 16.47
N CYS A 82 2.85 -13.49 15.61
CA CYS A 82 3.04 -13.41 14.16
C CYS A 82 1.87 -12.74 13.42
N LEU A 83 0.81 -12.29 14.11
CA LEU A 83 -0.31 -11.55 13.51
C LEU A 83 0.03 -10.09 13.16
N SER A 84 1.31 -9.78 12.95
CA SER A 84 1.79 -8.45 12.57
C SER A 84 3.08 -8.55 11.76
N ILE A 85 3.34 -7.54 10.92
CA ILE A 85 4.59 -7.45 10.15
C ILE A 85 5.82 -7.47 11.07
N VAL A 86 5.77 -6.80 12.22
CA VAL A 86 6.88 -6.79 13.20
C VAL A 86 7.11 -8.19 13.79
N GLY A 87 6.04 -8.94 14.05
CA GLY A 87 6.12 -10.33 14.52
C GLY A 87 6.80 -11.24 13.50
N ILE A 88 6.31 -11.23 12.25
CA ILE A 88 6.89 -12.00 11.16
C ILE A 88 8.37 -11.62 10.92
N ALA A 89 8.68 -10.32 10.88
CA ALA A 89 10.05 -9.85 10.69
C ALA A 89 10.98 -10.29 11.84
N ARG A 90 10.47 -10.35 13.08
CA ARG A 90 11.23 -10.85 14.24
C ARG A 90 11.57 -12.34 14.08
N GLU A 91 10.64 -13.15 13.56
CA GLU A 91 10.91 -14.56 13.28
C GLU A 91 11.92 -14.75 12.15
N VAL A 92 11.78 -14.01 11.07
CA VAL A 92 12.76 -14.02 9.97
C VAL A 92 14.14 -13.61 10.49
N SER A 93 14.22 -12.59 11.34
CA SER A 93 15.46 -12.17 12.00
C SER A 93 16.06 -13.29 12.85
N ALA A 94 15.25 -13.99 13.66
CA ALA A 94 15.71 -15.11 14.48
C ALA A 94 16.21 -16.30 13.63
N LEU A 95 15.54 -16.59 12.51
CA LEU A 95 15.89 -17.70 11.61
C LEU A 95 17.13 -17.42 10.76
N THR A 96 17.30 -16.19 10.30
CA THR A 96 18.37 -15.80 9.36
C THR A 96 19.60 -15.23 10.06
N GLY A 97 19.48 -14.84 11.34
CA GLY A 97 20.51 -14.10 12.06
C GLY A 97 20.68 -12.65 11.62
N MET A 98 19.83 -12.15 10.69
CA MET A 98 19.86 -10.75 10.27
C MET A 98 19.27 -9.84 11.35
N PRO A 99 19.81 -8.63 11.56
CA PRO A 99 19.28 -7.70 12.56
C PRO A 99 17.87 -7.21 12.18
N LEU A 100 16.97 -7.20 13.17
CA LEU A 100 15.64 -6.60 13.02
C LEU A 100 15.74 -5.06 13.03
N THR A 101 15.15 -4.40 12.04
CA THR A 101 14.98 -2.94 12.03
C THR A 101 13.55 -2.59 12.44
N PRO A 102 13.30 -2.10 13.66
CA PRO A 102 11.95 -1.78 14.12
C PRO A 102 11.43 -0.46 13.49
N PRO A 103 10.11 -0.27 13.37
CA PRO A 103 9.54 0.99 12.93
C PRO A 103 9.85 2.11 13.94
N ILE A 104 10.16 3.31 13.43
CA ILE A 104 10.36 4.49 14.25
C ILE A 104 8.99 5.08 14.60
N VAL A 105 8.61 5.03 15.87
CA VAL A 105 7.34 5.61 16.37
C VAL A 105 7.66 6.83 17.23
N PRO A 106 7.58 8.05 16.70
CA PRO A 106 7.87 9.25 17.47
C PRO A 106 6.79 9.53 18.52
N ILE A 107 7.20 9.94 19.71
CA ILE A 107 6.27 10.38 20.75
C ILE A 107 5.70 11.74 20.36
N THR A 108 4.38 11.79 20.14
CA THR A 108 3.67 13.04 19.87
C THR A 108 3.34 13.73 21.19
N ARG A 109 3.83 14.96 21.38
CA ARG A 109 3.49 15.75 22.58
C ARG A 109 2.09 16.33 22.46
N ALA A 110 1.32 16.25 23.53
CA ALA A 110 0.02 16.88 23.62
C ALA A 110 0.14 18.41 23.46
N ARG A 111 -0.72 18.99 22.63
CA ARG A 111 -0.80 20.45 22.42
C ARG A 111 -1.74 21.15 23.42
N HIS A 112 -2.60 20.38 24.08
CA HIS A 112 -3.52 20.84 25.11
C HIS A 112 -3.69 19.77 26.19
N ARG A 113 -4.41 20.10 27.26
CA ARG A 113 -4.62 19.22 28.42
C ARG A 113 -6.03 18.62 28.51
N GLN A 114 -6.90 18.85 27.53
CA GLN A 114 -8.24 18.26 27.53
C GLN A 114 -8.16 16.72 27.52
N SER A 115 -8.91 16.10 28.42
CA SER A 115 -9.02 14.64 28.57
C SER A 115 -10.43 14.27 29.03
N ILE A 116 -10.83 13.02 28.79
CA ILE A 116 -12.09 12.45 29.29
C ILE A 116 -11.73 11.50 30.44
N PRO A 117 -12.45 11.52 31.57
CA PRO A 117 -12.23 10.55 32.64
C PRO A 117 -12.58 9.13 32.14
N ILE A 118 -11.65 8.19 32.32
CA ILE A 118 -11.83 6.78 31.98
C ILE A 118 -11.71 5.98 33.28
N VAL A 119 -12.68 5.12 33.54
CA VAL A 119 -12.71 4.21 34.70
C VAL A 119 -12.83 2.79 34.15
N LEU A 120 -11.94 1.90 34.60
CA LEU A 120 -11.98 0.48 34.26
C LEU A 120 -12.75 -0.25 35.35
N GLU A 121 -14.00 -0.61 35.08
CA GLU A 121 -14.85 -1.32 36.04
C GLU A 121 -14.36 -2.76 36.27
N ASN A 122 -13.81 -3.40 35.22
CA ASN A 122 -13.26 -4.76 35.26
C ASN A 122 -11.79 -4.78 34.80
N PRO A 123 -10.82 -4.42 35.67
CA PRO A 123 -9.41 -4.33 35.29
C PRO A 123 -8.76 -5.69 34.99
N GLU A 124 -9.32 -6.81 35.45
CA GLU A 124 -8.84 -8.15 35.12
C GLU A 124 -9.05 -8.50 33.63
N ASP A 125 -10.18 -8.09 33.05
CA ASP A 125 -10.50 -8.32 31.64
C ASP A 125 -9.81 -7.31 30.72
N CYS A 126 -9.54 -6.10 31.22
CA CYS A 126 -8.86 -5.03 30.50
C CYS A 126 -7.78 -4.40 31.39
N PRO A 127 -6.58 -5.00 31.47
CA PRO A 127 -5.52 -4.53 32.37
C PRO A 127 -4.87 -3.22 31.90
N ARG A 128 -5.14 -2.79 30.66
CA ARG A 128 -4.59 -1.56 30.08
C ARG A 128 -5.54 -0.97 29.05
N TRP A 129 -5.86 0.31 29.25
CA TRP A 129 -6.54 1.16 28.26
C TRP A 129 -5.74 2.44 28.04
N VAL A 130 -5.64 2.89 26.79
CA VAL A 130 -4.99 4.15 26.43
C VAL A 130 -5.99 4.95 25.60
N GLY A 131 -6.39 6.13 26.09
CA GLY A 131 -7.38 7.02 25.46
C GLY A 131 -6.83 8.38 25.10
#